data_AF-A0A1W9PLF7-F1
#
_entry.id   AF-A0A1W9PLF7-F1
#
_cell.length_a   1.000
_cell.length_b   1.000
_cell.length_c   1.000
_cell.angle_alpha   90.00
_cell.angle_beta   90.00
_cell.angle_gamma   90.00
#
_symmetry.space_group_name_H-M   'P 1'
#
loop_
_entity.id
_entity.type
_entity.pdbx_description
1 polymer ?
#
loop_
_entity_poly.entity_id
_entity_poly.type
_entity_poly.pdbx_seq_one_letter_code
_entity_poly.pdbx_strand_id
1 'polypeptide(L)'
;MKRFLGVLFLMTTVILLGAGFKDVPVNHWAYEAVMKMAEIGVITGMPDGTFQGNSPMTRYQVALAFYRFLNYIEKTIAPKKEIEAAVNKVTTLEDLVSTALMKLQRNAEDISNLKSDFSKLQTEVAGLRSTVLEIKDIRKELLSKIQSVSSDVSDLSSKYSELSTKQKGLSGDIEKLKGYGGKILDLEGKIKALEVDVNSIKKDVEMNKEGYTKGLEKLSKDLQTLNLTLSGKISALEMKIPSMSVIESKISAVRNDLLDSQSSLKMEVENALSSLEATVTAVEETLKNLEDKMSVSEKSLKDYVDKKVGELSVTLYKKLEGYKKALEDEDTKLAGEIENIRVLLNDLSKGYKAMEARVSVLEGQVATISSDIEDIKTTIQKVSADVKSNAKKIMSLQNDVGALAGRMYSVEKKATQLEKEISSVEENIANKPWMDDVNSVSAGLSKKISELQTMSIAGIALGAIALVLGVISMF
;
A
#
# COMPACT_ATOMS: atom_id res chain seq x y z
N MET A 1 29.27 15.90 125.10
CA MET A 1 28.11 15.05 124.76
C MET A 1 26.82 15.86 124.60
N LYS A 2 26.74 16.78 123.62
CA LYS A 2 25.48 17.50 123.30
C LYS A 2 25.20 17.64 121.79
N ARG A 3 25.93 16.90 120.94
CA ARG A 3 25.75 16.90 119.47
C ARG A 3 25.48 15.52 118.85
N PHE A 4 25.34 14.48 119.68
CA PHE A 4 25.06 13.10 119.25
C PHE A 4 23.62 12.63 119.53
N LEU A 5 22.81 13.42 120.24
CA LEU A 5 21.42 13.08 120.56
C LEU A 5 20.43 13.52 119.45
N GLY A 6 20.86 14.38 118.52
CA GLY A 6 20.02 14.88 117.42
C GLY A 6 19.98 13.98 116.17
N VAL A 7 20.89 13.01 116.06
CA VAL A 7 21.00 12.14 114.87
C VAL A 7 20.34 10.78 115.10
N LEU A 8 20.20 10.32 116.35
CA LEU A 8 19.54 9.05 116.69
C LEU A 8 18.00 9.14 116.68
N PHE A 9 17.44 10.35 116.77
CA PHE A 9 16.00 10.58 116.62
C PHE A 9 15.57 10.71 115.14
N LEU A 10 16.52 10.85 114.21
CA LEU A 10 16.23 11.02 112.77
C LEU A 10 16.21 9.69 111.99
N MET A 11 16.42 8.55 112.65
CA MET A 11 16.52 7.21 112.02
C MET A 11 15.51 6.19 112.54
N THR A 12 14.53 6.60 113.36
CA THR A 12 13.47 5.69 113.89
C THR A 12 12.07 5.96 113.32
N THR A 13 11.92 6.86 112.34
CA THR A 13 10.64 7.14 111.66
C THR A 13 10.60 6.69 110.20
N VAL A 14 11.35 5.65 109.84
CA VAL A 14 11.24 5.00 108.53
C VAL A 14 11.06 3.51 108.76
N ILE A 15 9.84 3.11 109.16
CA ILE A 15 9.11 1.89 108.79
C ILE A 15 7.66 2.14 109.23
N LEU A 16 6.87 2.77 108.35
CA LEU A 16 5.45 2.46 108.18
C LEU A 16 4.95 3.05 106.84
N LEU A 17 5.72 2.89 105.77
CA LEU A 17 5.24 3.18 104.42
C LEU A 17 4.71 1.88 103.83
N GLY A 18 3.50 1.53 104.25
CA GLY A 18 2.80 0.35 103.78
C GLY A 18 1.47 0.18 104.49
N ALA A 19 0.39 0.45 103.74
CA ALA A 19 -1.02 0.17 104.02
C ALA A 19 -1.80 1.18 104.89
N GLY A 20 -2.36 2.18 104.20
CA GLY A 20 -3.60 2.85 104.61
C GLY A 20 -3.45 4.03 105.56
N PHE A 21 -4.45 4.93 105.52
CA PHE A 21 -4.58 5.99 106.51
C PHE A 21 -5.17 5.41 107.79
N LYS A 22 -4.62 5.77 108.95
CA LYS A 22 -5.01 5.20 110.26
C LYS A 22 -6.50 5.37 110.59
N ASP A 23 -7.12 6.42 110.05
CA ASP A 23 -8.50 6.84 110.25
C ASP A 23 -9.44 6.44 109.10
N VAL A 24 -8.95 5.65 108.14
CA VAL A 24 -9.76 5.11 107.03
C VAL A 24 -9.64 3.59 107.03
N PRO A 25 -10.42 2.88 107.87
CA PRO A 25 -10.41 1.42 107.92
C PRO A 25 -10.97 0.82 106.61
N VAL A 26 -10.65 -0.45 106.34
CA VAL A 26 -11.00 -1.15 105.09
C VAL A 26 -12.51 -1.18 104.81
N ASN A 27 -13.34 -1.14 105.86
CA ASN A 27 -14.81 -1.12 105.77
C ASN A 27 -15.40 0.30 105.65
N HIS A 28 -14.57 1.36 105.60
CA HIS A 28 -15.03 2.72 105.44
C HIS A 28 -15.49 2.97 104.00
N TRP A 29 -16.63 3.66 103.82
CA TRP A 29 -17.22 3.92 102.48
C TRP A 29 -16.25 4.60 101.51
N ALA A 30 -15.35 5.44 102.03
CA ALA A 30 -14.36 6.18 101.24
C ALA A 30 -13.02 5.43 101.05
N TYR A 31 -12.84 4.24 101.64
CA TYR A 31 -11.56 3.54 101.65
C TYR A 31 -10.99 3.35 100.25
N GLU A 32 -11.77 2.78 99.33
CA GLU A 32 -11.31 2.54 97.96
C GLU A 32 -10.94 3.83 97.22
N ALA A 33 -11.75 4.88 97.36
CA ALA A 33 -11.53 6.15 96.68
C ALA A 33 -10.27 6.85 97.20
N VAL A 34 -10.09 6.86 98.51
CA VAL A 34 -8.95 7.49 99.18
C VAL A 34 -7.66 6.74 98.86
N MET A 35 -7.69 5.41 98.89
CA MET A 35 -6.51 4.59 98.56
C MET A 35 -6.11 4.73 97.08
N LYS A 36 -7.07 4.73 96.15
CA LYS A 36 -6.80 4.98 94.72
C LYS A 36 -6.15 6.34 94.50
N MET A 37 -6.68 7.38 95.14
CA MET A 37 -6.14 8.74 95.03
C MET A 37 -4.77 8.89 95.69
N ALA A 38 -4.47 8.08 96.71
CA ALA A 38 -3.15 8.03 97.32
C ALA A 38 -2.12 7.27 96.47
N GLU A 39 -2.55 6.17 95.85
CA GLU A 39 -1.73 5.37 94.94
C GLU A 39 -1.26 6.19 93.73
N ILE A 40 -2.15 7.00 93.15
CA ILE A 40 -1.80 7.91 92.05
C ILE A 40 -1.11 9.21 92.52
N GLY A 41 -0.82 9.33 93.82
CA GLY A 41 -0.06 10.43 94.41
C GLY A 41 -0.83 11.75 94.53
N VAL A 42 -2.15 11.75 94.33
CA VAL A 42 -3.00 12.95 94.46
C VAL A 42 -3.20 13.31 95.92
N ILE A 43 -3.43 12.30 96.78
CA ILE A 43 -3.63 12.45 98.22
C ILE A 43 -2.44 11.84 98.96
N THR A 44 -1.81 12.59 99.86
CA THR A 44 -0.65 12.10 100.63
C THR A 44 -0.92 11.95 102.13
N GLY A 45 -2.12 12.34 102.57
CA GLY A 45 -2.49 12.42 103.99
C GLY A 45 -1.68 13.44 104.78
N MET A 46 -1.77 13.32 106.10
CA MET A 46 -1.14 14.19 107.08
C MET A 46 0.13 13.56 107.66
N PRO A 47 1.04 14.35 108.26
CA PRO A 47 2.30 13.83 108.83
C PRO A 47 2.13 12.77 109.92
N ASP A 48 0.96 12.71 110.56
CA ASP A 48 0.61 11.72 111.60
C ASP A 48 0.11 10.38 111.03
N GLY A 49 -0.04 10.29 109.71
CA GLY A 49 -0.54 9.11 108.98
C GLY A 49 -2.06 9.04 108.86
N THR A 50 -2.78 10.15 109.09
CA THR A 50 -4.24 10.25 108.93
C THR A 50 -4.66 10.91 107.60
N PHE A 51 -5.88 10.65 107.13
CA PHE A 51 -6.52 11.29 105.99
C PHE A 51 -7.33 12.54 106.39
N GLN A 52 -7.94 12.51 107.59
CA GLN A 52 -8.81 13.53 108.15
C GLN A 52 -10.05 13.83 107.31
N GLY A 53 -10.78 12.80 106.86
CA GLY A 53 -11.91 12.95 105.94
C GLY A 53 -13.09 13.79 106.43
N ASN A 54 -13.26 13.96 107.74
CA ASN A 54 -14.30 14.80 108.35
C ASN A 54 -13.85 16.26 108.59
N SER A 55 -12.58 16.57 108.34
CA SER A 55 -12.04 17.92 108.51
C SER A 55 -12.28 18.77 107.26
N PRO A 56 -12.59 20.07 107.40
CA PRO A 56 -12.69 20.95 106.25
C PRO A 56 -11.33 21.08 105.54
N MET A 57 -11.31 20.86 104.22
CA MET A 57 -10.11 21.13 103.43
C MET A 57 -9.89 22.63 103.24
N THR A 58 -8.64 23.05 103.36
CA THR A 58 -8.25 24.40 102.96
C THR A 58 -8.25 24.54 101.43
N ARG A 59 -8.45 25.77 100.94
CA ARG A 59 -8.32 26.11 99.51
C ARG A 59 -6.98 25.66 98.93
N TYR A 60 -5.90 25.73 99.71
CA TYR A 60 -4.56 25.28 99.31
C TYR A 60 -4.49 23.76 99.10
N GLN A 61 -5.06 22.98 100.02
CA GLN A 61 -5.09 21.52 99.89
C GLN A 61 -5.91 21.07 98.68
N VAL A 62 -7.05 21.74 98.42
CA VAL A 62 -7.87 21.47 97.23
C VAL A 62 -7.08 21.80 95.96
N ALA A 63 -6.47 22.99 95.88
CA ALA A 63 -5.69 23.40 94.71
C ALA A 63 -4.51 22.45 94.43
N LEU A 64 -3.82 21.98 95.47
CA LEU A 64 -2.70 21.05 95.34
C LEU A 64 -3.16 19.66 94.87
N ALA A 65 -4.27 19.14 95.41
CA ALA A 65 -4.85 17.89 94.94
C ALA A 65 -5.28 17.99 93.47
N PHE A 66 -5.93 19.09 93.08
CA PHE A 66 -6.29 19.37 91.67
C PHE A 66 -5.05 19.46 90.77
N TYR A 67 -3.99 20.16 91.18
CA TYR A 67 -2.75 20.25 90.41
C TYR A 67 -2.11 18.87 90.18
N ARG A 68 -2.02 18.05 91.23
CA ARG A 68 -1.47 16.68 91.13
C ARG A 68 -2.34 15.79 90.25
N PHE A 69 -3.66 15.91 90.37
CA PHE A 69 -4.60 15.14 89.55
C PHE A 69 -4.53 15.54 88.08
N LEU A 70 -4.45 16.84 87.78
CA LEU A 70 -4.27 17.34 86.42
C LEU A 70 -2.94 16.88 85.81
N ASN A 71 -1.84 16.91 86.58
CA ASN A 71 -0.56 16.38 86.11
C ASN A 71 -0.59 14.86 85.88
N TYR A 72 -1.28 14.11 86.74
CA TYR A 72 -1.48 12.67 86.56
C TYR A 72 -2.29 12.39 85.29
N ILE A 73 -3.40 13.12 85.09
CA ILE A 73 -4.23 13.08 83.89
C ILE A 73 -3.41 13.46 82.64
N GLU A 74 -2.65 14.54 82.67
CA GLU A 74 -1.83 14.97 81.54
C GLU A 74 -0.79 13.90 81.18
N LYS A 75 -0.18 13.27 82.18
CA LYS A 75 0.79 12.19 81.99
C LYS A 75 0.17 10.88 81.50
N THR A 76 -1.08 10.58 81.87
CA THR A 76 -1.78 9.33 81.52
C THR A 76 -2.64 9.44 80.25
N ILE A 77 -3.13 10.64 79.92
CA ILE A 77 -3.97 10.91 78.74
C ILE A 77 -3.15 11.47 77.57
N ALA A 78 -1.90 11.93 77.75
CA ALA A 78 -1.06 12.37 76.64
C ALA A 78 -0.95 11.29 75.54
N PRO A 79 -1.58 11.49 74.35
CA PRO A 79 -1.60 10.48 73.31
C PRO A 79 -0.35 10.63 72.44
N LYS A 80 0.86 10.52 73.00
CA LYS A 80 1.98 11.32 72.46
C LYS A 80 3.01 10.62 71.58
N LYS A 81 2.81 9.38 71.14
CA LYS A 81 3.72 8.78 70.15
C LYS A 81 3.09 7.74 69.26
N GLU A 82 2.33 6.82 69.84
CA GLU A 82 1.71 5.73 69.08
C GLU A 82 0.53 6.23 68.25
N ILE A 83 -0.28 7.15 68.79
CA ILE A 83 -1.39 7.77 68.07
C ILE A 83 -0.88 8.71 66.97
N GLU A 84 0.13 9.54 67.24
CA GLU A 84 0.77 10.37 66.19
C GLU A 84 1.42 9.52 65.10
N ALA A 85 2.07 8.41 65.44
CA ALA A 85 2.62 7.48 64.47
C ALA A 85 1.52 6.78 63.65
N ALA A 86 0.38 6.44 64.25
CA ALA A 86 -0.77 5.87 63.55
C ALA A 86 -1.42 6.88 62.60
N VAL A 87 -1.59 8.14 63.02
CA VAL A 87 -2.12 9.23 62.19
C VAL A 87 -1.21 9.47 60.99
N ASN A 88 0.10 9.57 61.19
CA ASN A 88 1.06 9.75 60.10
C ASN A 88 1.00 8.59 59.08
N LYS A 89 0.84 7.34 59.55
CA LYS A 89 0.65 6.19 58.67
C LYS A 89 -0.64 6.29 57.85
N VAL A 90 -1.74 6.73 58.46
CA VAL A 90 -3.02 6.93 57.77
C VAL A 90 -2.89 8.02 56.69
N THR A 91 -2.25 9.15 56.99
CA THR A 91 -2.01 10.21 56.01
C THR A 91 -1.15 9.73 54.84
N THR A 92 -0.08 8.97 55.12
CA THR A 92 0.73 8.38 54.02
C THR A 92 -0.05 7.37 53.19
N LEU A 93 -0.99 6.64 53.79
CA LEU A 93 -1.89 5.73 53.07
C LEU A 93 -2.87 6.50 52.18
N GLU A 94 -3.43 7.61 52.66
CA GLU A 94 -4.31 8.49 51.87
C GLU A 94 -3.59 9.05 50.63
N ASP A 95 -2.33 9.47 50.78
CA ASP A 95 -1.50 9.95 49.67
C ASP A 95 -1.21 8.85 48.65
N LEU A 96 -0.87 7.64 49.13
CA LEU A 96 -0.64 6.48 48.28
C LEU A 96 -1.91 6.07 47.54
N VAL A 97 -3.06 6.07 48.20
CA VAL A 97 -4.37 5.76 47.60
C VAL A 97 -4.73 6.81 46.55
N SER A 98 -4.56 8.10 46.86
CA SER A 98 -4.80 9.20 45.92
C SER A 98 -3.91 9.08 44.67
N THR A 99 -2.63 8.75 44.87
CA THR A 99 -1.68 8.51 43.77
C THR A 99 -2.09 7.28 42.94
N ALA A 100 -2.53 6.21 43.58
CA ALA A 100 -3.00 5.00 42.89
C ALA A 100 -4.26 5.28 42.05
N LEU A 101 -5.22 6.05 42.59
CA LEU A 101 -6.42 6.46 41.87
C LEU A 101 -6.09 7.32 40.63
N MET A 102 -5.18 8.28 40.77
CA MET A 102 -4.73 9.09 39.62
C MET A 102 -4.09 8.23 38.52
N LYS A 103 -3.27 7.24 38.89
CA LYS A 103 -2.68 6.30 37.93
C LYS A 103 -3.73 5.41 37.27
N LEU A 104 -4.70 4.91 38.04
CA LEU A 104 -5.80 4.11 37.50
C LEU A 104 -6.67 4.91 36.53
N GLN A 105 -6.92 6.18 36.82
CA GLN A 105 -7.67 7.07 35.94
C GLN A 105 -6.93 7.33 34.63
N ARG A 106 -5.62 7.62 34.69
CA ARG A 106 -4.79 7.75 33.48
C ARG A 106 -4.78 6.48 32.65
N ASN A 107 -4.58 5.32 33.29
CA ASN A 107 -4.62 4.03 32.59
C ASN A 107 -5.98 3.77 31.93
N ALA A 108 -7.09 4.17 32.56
CA ALA A 108 -8.42 4.04 31.96
C ALA A 108 -8.59 4.93 30.72
N GLU A 109 -8.02 6.13 30.74
CA GLU A 109 -7.99 7.05 29.60
C GLU A 109 -7.12 6.49 28.46
N ASP A 110 -5.92 6.00 28.78
CA ASP A 110 -5.03 5.33 27.82
C ASP A 110 -5.72 4.12 27.16
N ILE A 111 -6.43 3.29 27.94
CA ILE A 111 -7.20 2.14 27.43
C ILE A 111 -8.31 2.61 26.48
N SER A 112 -9.00 3.70 26.82
CA SER A 112 -10.04 4.28 25.97
C SER A 112 -9.47 4.75 24.62
N ASN A 113 -8.35 5.46 24.66
CA ASN A 113 -7.65 5.93 23.47
C ASN A 113 -7.17 4.75 22.60
N LEU A 114 -6.55 3.74 23.23
CA LEU A 114 -6.10 2.53 22.55
C LEU A 114 -7.25 1.78 21.87
N LYS A 115 -8.43 1.73 22.50
CA LYS A 115 -9.64 1.13 21.92
C LYS A 115 -10.15 1.91 20.70
N SER A 116 -10.11 3.24 20.75
CA SER A 116 -10.42 4.10 19.62
C SER A 116 -9.46 3.81 18.45
N ASP A 117 -8.16 3.79 18.71
CA ASP A 117 -7.17 3.56 17.66
C ASP A 117 -7.25 2.15 17.08
N PHE A 118 -7.52 1.14 17.91
CA PHE A 118 -7.79 -0.22 17.43
C PHE A 118 -9.00 -0.27 16.48
N SER A 119 -10.04 0.51 16.75
CA SER A 119 -11.24 0.59 15.89
C SER A 119 -10.93 1.27 14.55
N LYS A 120 -10.09 2.31 14.56
CA LYS A 120 -9.58 2.94 13.32
C LYS A 120 -8.77 1.94 12.50
N LEU A 121 -7.83 1.23 13.14
CA LEU A 121 -7.02 0.18 12.51
C LEU A 121 -7.89 -0.93 11.90
N GLN A 122 -8.94 -1.39 12.59
CA GLN A 122 -9.86 -2.38 12.02
C GLN A 122 -10.53 -1.87 10.74
N THR A 123 -10.90 -0.59 10.70
CA THR A 123 -11.52 0.04 9.53
C THR A 123 -10.53 0.13 8.37
N GLU A 124 -9.29 0.56 8.64
CA GLU A 124 -8.22 0.61 7.63
C GLU A 124 -7.89 -0.78 7.06
N VAL A 125 -7.79 -1.80 7.92
CA VAL A 125 -7.56 -3.19 7.52
C VAL A 125 -8.72 -3.71 6.65
N ALA A 126 -9.96 -3.37 6.96
CA ALA A 126 -11.11 -3.72 6.13
C ALA A 126 -11.02 -3.04 4.75
N GLY A 127 -10.65 -1.75 4.70
CA GLY A 127 -10.42 -1.02 3.45
C GLY A 127 -9.31 -1.65 2.60
N LEU A 128 -8.17 -2.00 3.22
CA LEU A 128 -7.07 -2.69 2.54
C LEU A 128 -7.50 -4.04 1.97
N ARG A 129 -8.31 -4.82 2.69
CA ARG A 129 -8.86 -6.08 2.18
C ARG A 129 -9.72 -5.88 0.93
N SER A 130 -10.55 -4.82 0.89
CA SER A 130 -11.33 -4.47 -0.30
C SER A 130 -10.43 -4.16 -1.49
N THR A 131 -9.43 -3.30 -1.30
CA THR A 131 -8.48 -2.94 -2.36
C THR A 131 -7.73 -4.17 -2.89
N VAL A 132 -7.35 -5.12 -2.03
CA VAL A 132 -6.70 -6.37 -2.46
C VAL A 132 -7.62 -7.22 -3.34
N LEU A 133 -8.91 -7.27 -3.05
CA LEU A 133 -9.89 -7.99 -3.88
C LEU A 133 -10.05 -7.31 -5.24
N GLU A 134 -10.17 -5.98 -5.28
CA GLU A 134 -10.24 -5.22 -6.53
C GLU A 134 -9.00 -5.44 -7.41
N ILE A 135 -7.80 -5.40 -6.83
CA ILE A 135 -6.54 -5.70 -7.54
C ILE A 135 -6.54 -7.13 -8.11
N LYS A 136 -7.09 -8.09 -7.37
CA LYS A 136 -7.17 -9.49 -7.80
C LYS A 136 -8.09 -9.64 -9.02
N ASP A 137 -9.20 -8.91 -9.05
CA ASP A 137 -10.14 -8.94 -10.17
C ASP A 137 -9.55 -8.22 -11.41
N ILE A 138 -8.92 -7.06 -11.23
CA ILE A 138 -8.19 -6.35 -12.29
C ILE A 138 -7.11 -7.26 -12.89
N ARG A 139 -6.34 -7.99 -12.06
CA ARG A 139 -5.34 -8.94 -12.53
C ARG A 139 -5.97 -10.04 -13.41
N LYS A 140 -7.14 -10.55 -13.02
CA LYS A 140 -7.84 -11.60 -13.78
C LYS A 140 -8.28 -11.09 -15.15
N GLU A 141 -8.82 -9.88 -15.20
CA GLU A 141 -9.19 -9.23 -16.45
C GLU A 141 -7.98 -8.99 -17.36
N LEU A 142 -6.89 -8.45 -16.82
CA LEU A 142 -5.64 -8.26 -17.57
C LEU A 142 -5.10 -9.57 -18.16
N LEU A 143 -5.16 -10.67 -17.41
CA LEU A 143 -4.74 -11.98 -17.92
C LEU A 143 -5.60 -12.45 -19.11
N SER A 144 -6.92 -12.24 -19.06
CA SER A 144 -7.79 -12.57 -20.20
C SER A 144 -7.50 -11.71 -21.44
N LYS A 145 -7.26 -10.41 -21.25
CA LYS A 145 -6.87 -9.49 -22.34
C LYS A 145 -5.54 -9.90 -22.98
N ILE A 146 -4.54 -10.26 -22.17
CA ILE A 146 -3.25 -10.77 -22.67
C ILE A 146 -3.43 -12.05 -23.50
N GLN A 147 -4.29 -12.96 -23.04
CA GLN A 147 -4.57 -14.19 -23.80
C GLN A 147 -5.23 -13.91 -25.16
N SER A 148 -6.19 -12.98 -25.20
CA SER A 148 -6.81 -12.56 -26.47
C SER A 148 -5.78 -11.97 -27.44
N VAL A 149 -4.95 -11.04 -26.96
CA VAL A 149 -3.89 -10.42 -27.78
C VAL A 149 -2.90 -11.48 -28.27
N SER A 150 -2.55 -12.46 -27.43
CA SER A 150 -1.68 -13.56 -27.86
C SER A 150 -2.29 -14.41 -28.98
N SER A 151 -3.61 -14.62 -28.95
CA SER A 151 -4.34 -15.30 -30.03
C SER A 151 -4.29 -14.48 -31.32
N ASP A 152 -4.60 -13.19 -31.23
CA ASP A 152 -4.58 -12.28 -32.38
C ASP A 152 -3.20 -12.22 -33.04
N VAL A 153 -2.12 -12.19 -32.24
CA VAL A 153 -0.73 -12.23 -32.74
C VAL A 153 -0.44 -13.54 -33.48
N SER A 154 -0.95 -14.67 -32.97
CA SER A 154 -0.80 -15.98 -33.64
C SER A 154 -1.50 -16.01 -34.99
N ASP A 155 -2.71 -15.48 -35.07
CA ASP A 155 -3.48 -15.37 -36.31
C ASP A 155 -2.80 -14.43 -37.31
N LEU A 156 -2.26 -13.31 -36.83
CA LEU A 156 -1.53 -12.36 -37.66
C LEU A 156 -0.26 -12.99 -38.25
N SER A 157 0.47 -13.76 -37.44
CA SER A 157 1.65 -14.51 -37.88
C SER A 157 1.31 -15.54 -38.96
N SER A 158 0.17 -16.22 -38.81
CA SER A 158 -0.33 -17.17 -39.81
C SER A 158 -0.69 -16.47 -41.12
N LYS A 159 -1.44 -15.36 -41.07
CA LYS A 159 -1.75 -14.53 -42.25
C LYS A 159 -0.48 -13.99 -42.93
N TYR A 160 0.52 -13.57 -42.15
CA TYR A 160 1.80 -13.11 -42.69
C TYR A 160 2.52 -14.23 -43.46
N SER A 161 2.51 -15.45 -42.94
CA SER A 161 3.11 -16.62 -43.58
C SER A 161 2.41 -16.97 -44.91
N GLU A 162 1.08 -16.87 -44.96
CA GLU A 162 0.30 -17.04 -46.20
C GLU A 162 0.63 -15.97 -47.24
N LEU A 163 0.69 -14.70 -46.82
CA LEU A 163 1.05 -13.58 -47.71
C LEU A 163 2.46 -13.73 -48.26
N SER A 164 3.42 -14.10 -47.41
CA SER A 164 4.80 -14.38 -47.83
C SER A 164 4.86 -15.48 -48.90
N THR A 165 4.06 -16.54 -48.72
CA THR A 165 3.96 -17.62 -49.70
C THR A 165 3.37 -17.14 -51.03
N LYS A 166 2.29 -16.34 -50.99
CA LYS A 166 1.69 -15.74 -52.19
C LYS A 166 2.65 -14.80 -52.91
N GLN A 167 3.40 -13.98 -52.17
CA GLN A 167 4.42 -13.09 -52.71
C GLN A 167 5.49 -13.88 -53.47
N LYS A 168 5.95 -15.00 -52.90
CA LYS A 168 6.92 -15.89 -53.56
C LYS A 168 6.35 -16.47 -54.86
N GLY A 169 5.08 -16.87 -54.86
CA GLY A 169 4.37 -17.34 -56.05
C GLY A 169 4.33 -16.28 -57.16
N LEU A 170 3.90 -15.06 -56.81
CA LEU A 170 3.86 -13.92 -57.75
C LEU A 170 5.25 -13.58 -58.31
N SER A 171 6.29 -13.67 -57.48
CA SER A 171 7.68 -13.48 -57.96
C SER A 171 8.06 -14.50 -59.04
N GLY A 172 7.65 -15.76 -58.89
CA GLY A 172 7.86 -16.79 -59.90
C GLY A 172 7.07 -16.54 -61.18
N ASP A 173 5.84 -16.03 -61.08
CA ASP A 173 5.04 -15.69 -62.26
C ASP A 173 5.60 -14.47 -63.01
N ILE A 174 6.17 -13.50 -62.30
CA ILE A 174 6.91 -12.37 -62.90
C ILE A 174 8.10 -12.88 -63.72
N GLU A 175 8.85 -13.87 -63.21
CA GLU A 175 9.95 -14.48 -63.97
C GLU A 175 9.48 -15.15 -65.26
N LYS A 176 8.36 -15.89 -65.22
CA LYS A 176 7.78 -16.50 -66.43
C LYS A 176 7.38 -15.43 -67.46
N LEU A 177 6.76 -14.33 -67.01
CA LEU A 177 6.38 -13.21 -67.89
C LEU A 177 7.60 -12.55 -68.56
N LYS A 178 8.71 -12.37 -67.82
CA LYS A 178 9.98 -11.92 -68.43
C LYS A 178 10.45 -12.88 -69.53
N GLY A 179 10.32 -14.18 -69.32
CA GLY A 179 10.61 -15.20 -70.33
C GLY A 179 9.76 -15.06 -71.60
N TYR A 180 8.46 -14.75 -71.47
CA TYR A 180 7.60 -14.48 -72.63
C TYR A 180 8.00 -13.20 -73.38
N GLY A 181 8.45 -12.16 -72.67
CA GLY A 181 9.00 -10.94 -73.30
C GLY A 181 10.16 -11.24 -74.25
N GLY A 182 11.07 -12.14 -73.87
CA GLY A 182 12.15 -12.59 -74.77
C GLY A 182 11.65 -13.28 -76.04
N LYS A 183 10.59 -14.09 -75.94
CA LYS A 183 9.97 -14.74 -77.12
C LYS A 183 9.27 -13.74 -78.04
N ILE A 184 8.64 -12.72 -77.48
CA ILE A 184 8.01 -11.65 -78.25
C ILE A 184 9.08 -10.87 -79.04
N LEU A 185 10.20 -10.53 -78.42
CA LEU A 185 11.32 -9.85 -79.11
C LEU A 185 11.88 -10.69 -80.27
N ASP A 186 12.01 -12.01 -80.10
CA ASP A 186 12.42 -12.92 -81.18
C ASP A 186 11.41 -12.92 -82.34
N LEU A 187 10.11 -12.96 -82.02
CA LEU A 187 9.04 -12.88 -83.03
C LEU A 187 9.02 -11.51 -83.74
N GLU A 188 9.21 -10.41 -83.03
CA GLU A 188 9.34 -9.07 -83.62
C GLU A 188 10.54 -9.00 -84.59
N GLY A 189 11.67 -9.62 -84.22
CA GLY A 189 12.83 -9.75 -85.11
C GLY A 189 12.49 -10.52 -86.38
N LYS A 190 11.78 -11.65 -86.28
CA LYS A 190 11.33 -12.45 -87.43
C LYS A 190 10.33 -11.71 -88.31
N ILE A 191 9.38 -10.97 -87.72
CA ILE A 191 8.43 -10.15 -88.47
C ILE A 191 9.16 -9.07 -89.28
N LYS A 192 10.11 -8.37 -88.67
CA LYS A 192 10.93 -7.37 -89.39
C LYS A 192 11.69 -7.96 -90.56
N ALA A 193 12.25 -9.17 -90.40
CA ALA A 193 12.91 -9.86 -91.51
C ALA A 193 11.92 -10.18 -92.65
N LEU A 194 10.72 -10.68 -92.32
CA LEU A 194 9.67 -10.91 -93.31
C LEU A 194 9.19 -9.63 -93.99
N GLU A 195 9.10 -8.50 -93.28
CA GLU A 195 8.78 -7.20 -93.90
C GLU A 195 9.82 -6.77 -94.94
N VAL A 196 11.11 -7.03 -94.69
CA VAL A 196 12.18 -6.81 -95.66
C VAL A 196 11.99 -7.69 -96.90
N ASP A 197 11.71 -8.98 -96.70
CA ASP A 197 11.49 -9.92 -97.80
C ASP A 197 10.27 -9.52 -98.66
N VAL A 198 9.15 -9.14 -98.02
CA VAL A 198 7.93 -8.67 -98.71
C VAL A 198 8.21 -7.42 -99.53
N ASN A 199 8.98 -6.46 -99.00
CA ASN A 199 9.35 -5.26 -99.74
C ASN A 199 10.24 -5.56 -100.95
N SER A 200 11.14 -6.55 -100.85
CA SER A 200 11.94 -7.02 -101.99
C SER A 200 11.06 -7.63 -103.08
N ILE A 201 10.14 -8.53 -102.70
CA ILE A 201 9.19 -9.16 -103.64
C ILE A 201 8.33 -8.09 -104.32
N LYS A 202 7.85 -7.09 -103.58
CA LYS A 202 7.08 -5.98 -104.15
C LYS A 202 7.87 -5.23 -105.22
N LYS A 203 9.16 -4.96 -104.97
CA LYS A 203 10.04 -4.34 -105.95
C LYS A 203 10.23 -5.20 -107.20
N ASP A 204 10.41 -6.51 -107.03
CA ASP A 204 10.54 -7.45 -108.16
C ASP A 204 9.27 -7.51 -109.01
N VAL A 205 8.09 -7.48 -108.38
CA VAL A 205 6.79 -7.40 -109.08
C VAL A 205 6.66 -6.10 -109.87
N GLU A 206 7.05 -4.96 -109.28
CA GLU A 206 7.01 -3.66 -109.97
C GLU A 206 7.96 -3.63 -111.18
N MET A 207 9.18 -4.18 -111.04
CA MET A 207 10.14 -4.32 -112.15
C MET A 207 9.61 -5.22 -113.26
N ASN A 208 8.99 -6.35 -112.91
CA ASN A 208 8.38 -7.26 -113.89
C ASN A 208 7.22 -6.58 -114.63
N LYS A 209 6.35 -5.87 -113.92
CA LYS A 209 5.26 -5.07 -114.51
C LYS A 209 5.78 -4.04 -115.50
N GLU A 210 6.86 -3.33 -115.16
CA GLU A 210 7.49 -2.37 -116.05
C GLU A 210 8.11 -3.04 -117.29
N GLY A 211 8.75 -4.21 -117.09
CA GLY A 211 9.28 -5.05 -118.17
C GLY A 211 8.21 -5.52 -119.15
N TYR A 212 7.07 -6.00 -118.66
CA TYR A 212 5.93 -6.39 -119.50
C TYR A 212 5.36 -5.19 -120.28
N THR A 213 5.21 -4.03 -119.64
CA THR A 213 4.72 -2.80 -120.30
C THR A 213 5.63 -2.38 -121.46
N LYS A 214 6.96 -2.37 -121.25
CA LYS A 214 7.94 -2.05 -122.30
C LYS A 214 7.94 -3.09 -123.43
N GLY A 215 7.76 -4.37 -123.11
CA GLY A 215 7.63 -5.44 -124.09
C GLY A 215 6.39 -5.26 -124.99
N LEU A 216 5.26 -4.89 -124.39
CA LEU A 216 4.01 -4.57 -125.10
C LEU A 216 4.14 -3.33 -125.99
N GLU A 217 4.76 -2.25 -125.52
CA GLU A 217 5.02 -1.05 -126.33
C GLU A 217 5.94 -1.35 -127.53
N LYS A 218 6.98 -2.17 -127.33
CA LYS A 218 7.85 -2.63 -128.41
C LYS A 218 7.08 -3.45 -129.44
N LEU A 219 6.27 -4.41 -129.00
CA LEU A 219 5.42 -5.22 -129.88
C LEU A 219 4.44 -4.35 -130.67
N SER A 220 3.86 -3.32 -130.04
CA SER A 220 2.98 -2.33 -130.71
C SER A 220 3.72 -1.56 -131.81
N LYS A 221 4.97 -1.15 -131.57
CA LYS A 221 5.81 -0.49 -132.61
C LYS A 221 6.21 -1.45 -133.73
N ASP A 222 6.54 -2.70 -133.39
CA ASP A 222 6.89 -3.73 -134.37
C ASP A 222 5.69 -4.02 -135.30
N LEU A 223 4.48 -4.07 -134.75
CA LEU A 223 3.23 -4.21 -135.52
C LEU A 223 2.96 -2.99 -136.43
N GLN A 224 3.19 -1.76 -135.96
CA GLN A 224 3.10 -0.56 -136.81
C GLN A 224 4.12 -0.58 -137.95
N THR A 225 5.35 -1.05 -137.69
CA THR A 225 6.41 -1.16 -138.69
C THR A 225 6.11 -2.24 -139.74
N LEU A 226 5.54 -3.37 -139.30
CA LEU A 226 5.05 -4.43 -140.19
C LEU A 226 3.93 -3.94 -141.11
N ASN A 227 3.00 -3.12 -140.58
CA ASN A 227 1.92 -2.51 -141.36
C ASN A 227 2.46 -1.57 -142.46
N LEU A 228 3.48 -0.75 -142.15
CA LEU A 228 4.17 0.10 -143.13
C LEU A 228 4.94 -0.71 -144.19
N THR A 229 5.54 -1.84 -143.80
CA THR A 229 6.27 -2.74 -144.70
C THR A 229 5.34 -3.48 -145.66
N LEU A 230 4.18 -3.92 -145.17
CA LEU A 230 3.11 -4.50 -145.99
C LEU A 230 2.55 -3.47 -146.97
N SER A 231 2.33 -2.23 -146.53
CA SER A 231 1.94 -1.10 -147.40
C SER A 231 2.95 -0.86 -148.53
N GLY A 232 4.26 -0.96 -148.27
CA GLY A 232 5.32 -0.83 -149.29
C GLY A 232 5.41 -2.01 -150.26
N LYS A 233 5.07 -3.23 -149.81
CA LYS A 233 5.00 -4.42 -150.68
C LYS A 233 3.77 -4.40 -151.59
N ILE A 234 2.66 -3.82 -151.14
CA ILE A 234 1.44 -3.62 -151.96
C ILE A 234 1.74 -2.65 -153.11
N SER A 235 2.47 -1.55 -152.85
CA SER A 235 2.89 -0.60 -153.90
C SER A 235 3.83 -1.17 -154.97
N ALA A 236 4.52 -2.29 -154.70
CA ALA A 236 5.41 -2.97 -155.67
C ALA A 236 4.67 -3.98 -156.58
N LEU A 237 3.45 -4.38 -156.21
CA LEU A 237 2.64 -5.33 -156.98
C LEU A 237 1.70 -4.64 -157.99
N GLU A 238 1.44 -3.33 -157.83
CA GLU A 238 0.51 -2.56 -158.68
C GLU A 238 1.11 -2.06 -160.02
N MET A 239 2.39 -2.31 -160.31
CA MET A 239 3.08 -1.88 -161.55
C MET A 239 3.15 -2.95 -162.67
N LYS A 240 2.34 -4.01 -162.64
CA LYS A 240 2.33 -5.05 -163.69
C LYS A 240 0.95 -5.35 -164.27
N ILE A 241 0.50 -4.45 -165.16
CA ILE A 241 -0.28 -4.68 -166.41
C ILE A 241 -1.69 -4.04 -166.45
N PRO A 242 -2.11 -3.42 -167.59
CA PRO A 242 -3.12 -2.36 -167.64
C PRO A 242 -4.44 -2.70 -168.38
N SER A 243 -5.49 -1.99 -167.92
CA SER A 243 -6.62 -1.33 -168.63
C SER A 243 -7.57 -2.08 -169.58
N MET A 244 -8.87 -2.09 -169.24
CA MET A 244 -9.96 -1.67 -170.13
C MET A 244 -11.22 -1.15 -169.38
N SER A 245 -11.53 0.14 -169.58
CA SER A 245 -12.86 0.78 -169.72
C SER A 245 -13.91 0.79 -168.58
N VAL A 246 -13.99 1.93 -167.86
CA VAL A 246 -15.21 2.69 -167.42
C VAL A 246 -16.33 1.86 -166.74
N ILE A 247 -16.45 1.72 -165.41
CA ILE A 247 -16.66 2.69 -164.31
C ILE A 247 -17.71 3.77 -164.61
N GLU A 248 -18.98 3.36 -164.71
CA GLU A 248 -20.12 4.22 -164.33
C GLU A 248 -21.33 3.45 -163.77
N SER A 249 -21.08 2.29 -163.12
CA SER A 249 -22.11 1.60 -162.31
C SER A 249 -21.67 1.25 -160.88
N LYS A 250 -20.53 1.80 -160.43
CA LYS A 250 -19.92 1.57 -159.10
C LYS A 250 -20.59 2.31 -157.92
N ILE A 251 -21.91 2.48 -157.87
CA ILE A 251 -22.58 3.19 -156.75
C ILE A 251 -23.51 2.32 -155.88
N SER A 252 -23.79 1.06 -156.24
CA SER A 252 -24.74 0.22 -155.47
C SER A 252 -24.15 -0.96 -154.70
N ALA A 253 -22.90 -1.37 -154.95
CA ALA A 253 -22.31 -2.56 -154.29
C ALA A 253 -21.48 -2.25 -153.02
N VAL A 254 -20.94 -1.04 -152.86
CA VAL A 254 -20.09 -0.67 -151.69
C VAL A 254 -20.90 -0.44 -150.41
N ARG A 255 -22.23 -0.28 -150.51
CA ARG A 255 -23.11 -0.08 -149.35
C ARG A 255 -23.32 -1.36 -148.52
N ASN A 256 -23.15 -2.55 -149.10
CA ASN A 256 -23.38 -3.82 -148.39
C ASN A 256 -22.14 -4.34 -147.67
N ASP A 257 -20.93 -4.14 -148.21
CA ASP A 257 -19.68 -4.57 -147.53
C ASP A 257 -19.33 -3.67 -146.31
N LEU A 258 -19.86 -2.43 -146.26
CA LEU A 258 -19.73 -1.53 -145.12
C LEU A 258 -20.69 -1.91 -143.96
N LEU A 259 -21.78 -2.63 -144.26
CA LEU A 259 -22.74 -3.08 -143.26
C LEU A 259 -22.22 -4.28 -142.45
N ASP A 260 -21.50 -5.22 -143.09
CA ASP A 260 -20.99 -6.44 -142.46
C ASP A 260 -19.80 -6.20 -141.51
N SER A 261 -18.95 -5.22 -141.82
CA SER A 261 -17.86 -4.80 -140.94
C SER A 261 -18.34 -3.99 -139.72
N GLN A 262 -19.48 -3.28 -139.82
CA GLN A 262 -20.08 -2.59 -138.67
C GLN A 262 -20.72 -3.55 -137.65
N SER A 263 -21.31 -4.66 -138.10
CA SER A 263 -21.91 -5.69 -137.23
C SER A 263 -20.89 -6.50 -136.43
N SER A 264 -19.69 -6.74 -136.99
CA SER A 264 -18.63 -7.52 -136.33
C SER A 264 -17.93 -6.72 -135.23
N LEU A 265 -17.67 -5.43 -135.48
CA LEU A 265 -17.07 -4.52 -134.49
C LEU A 265 -18.04 -4.19 -133.34
N LYS A 266 -19.34 -4.09 -133.64
CA LYS A 266 -20.40 -3.86 -132.65
C LYS A 266 -20.53 -5.06 -131.69
N MET A 267 -20.45 -6.29 -132.21
CA MET A 267 -20.54 -7.52 -131.41
C MET A 267 -19.34 -7.71 -130.47
N GLU A 268 -18.14 -7.34 -130.89
CA GLU A 268 -16.93 -7.44 -130.07
C GLU A 268 -16.92 -6.39 -128.95
N VAL A 269 -17.41 -5.18 -129.22
CA VAL A 269 -17.61 -4.13 -128.21
C VAL A 269 -18.77 -4.48 -127.26
N GLU A 270 -19.88 -5.03 -127.74
CA GLU A 270 -21.00 -5.49 -126.89
C GLU A 270 -20.60 -6.68 -125.99
N ASN A 271 -19.77 -7.60 -126.48
CA ASN A 271 -19.23 -8.71 -125.68
C ASN A 271 -18.24 -8.22 -124.61
N ALA A 272 -17.37 -7.26 -124.94
CA ALA A 272 -16.47 -6.64 -123.98
C ALA A 272 -17.23 -5.84 -122.91
N LEU A 273 -18.31 -5.13 -123.31
CA LEU A 273 -19.18 -4.39 -122.39
C LEU A 273 -19.94 -5.35 -121.45
N SER A 274 -20.45 -6.46 -121.97
CA SER A 274 -21.13 -7.49 -121.17
C SER A 274 -20.18 -8.20 -120.20
N SER A 275 -18.94 -8.49 -120.61
CA SER A 275 -17.91 -9.01 -119.72
C SER A 275 -17.52 -8.01 -118.63
N LEU A 276 -17.48 -6.72 -118.96
CA LEU A 276 -17.15 -5.67 -118.00
C LEU A 276 -18.30 -5.46 -117.00
N GLU A 277 -19.55 -5.42 -117.47
CA GLU A 277 -20.74 -5.38 -116.61
C GLU A 277 -20.79 -6.59 -115.67
N ALA A 278 -20.50 -7.79 -116.15
CA ALA A 278 -20.41 -8.98 -115.32
C ALA A 278 -19.32 -8.87 -114.23
N THR A 279 -18.17 -8.29 -114.56
CA THR A 279 -17.12 -8.03 -113.53
C THR A 279 -17.52 -6.94 -112.54
N VAL A 280 -18.22 -5.89 -112.98
CA VAL A 280 -18.73 -4.84 -112.09
C VAL A 280 -19.76 -5.41 -111.12
N THR A 281 -20.72 -6.21 -111.60
CA THR A 281 -21.69 -6.89 -110.74
C THR A 281 -21.02 -7.84 -109.74
N ALA A 282 -19.99 -8.60 -110.18
CA ALA A 282 -19.23 -9.45 -109.27
C ALA A 282 -18.49 -8.65 -108.19
N VAL A 283 -17.93 -7.48 -108.54
CA VAL A 283 -17.29 -6.57 -107.58
C VAL A 283 -18.33 -6.01 -106.60
N GLU A 284 -19.48 -5.54 -107.07
CA GLU A 284 -20.58 -5.07 -106.22
C GLU A 284 -21.06 -6.15 -105.24
N GLU A 285 -21.16 -7.39 -105.69
CA GLU A 285 -21.55 -8.53 -104.84
C GLU A 285 -20.47 -8.89 -103.80
N THR A 286 -19.18 -8.78 -104.16
CA THR A 286 -18.10 -8.92 -103.17
C THR A 286 -18.06 -7.77 -102.17
N LEU A 287 -18.36 -6.55 -102.59
CA LEU A 287 -18.42 -5.37 -101.72
C LEU A 287 -19.53 -5.53 -100.69
N LYS A 288 -20.72 -5.96 -101.13
CA LYS A 288 -21.87 -6.24 -100.27
C LYS A 288 -21.58 -7.37 -99.28
N ASN A 289 -20.93 -8.45 -99.71
CA ASN A 289 -20.50 -9.52 -98.81
C ASN A 289 -19.48 -9.05 -97.77
N LEU A 290 -18.59 -8.12 -98.12
CA LEU A 290 -17.66 -7.52 -97.17
C LEU A 290 -18.37 -6.62 -96.17
N GLU A 291 -19.32 -5.79 -96.62
CA GLU A 291 -20.16 -4.97 -95.74
C GLU A 291 -20.94 -5.82 -94.73
N ASP A 292 -21.58 -6.90 -95.17
CA ASP A 292 -22.31 -7.82 -94.30
C ASP A 292 -21.37 -8.47 -93.26
N LYS A 293 -20.17 -8.90 -93.67
CA LYS A 293 -19.16 -9.46 -92.77
C LYS A 293 -18.63 -8.43 -91.77
N MET A 294 -18.41 -7.18 -92.20
CA MET A 294 -18.01 -6.11 -91.29
C MET A 294 -19.09 -5.82 -90.26
N SER A 295 -20.37 -5.78 -90.67
CA SER A 295 -21.50 -5.56 -89.75
C SER A 295 -21.60 -6.66 -88.68
N VAL A 296 -21.42 -7.94 -89.08
CA VAL A 296 -21.40 -9.07 -88.13
C VAL A 296 -20.20 -8.99 -87.17
N SER A 297 -19.03 -8.60 -87.68
CA SER A 297 -17.82 -8.43 -86.87
C SER A 297 -17.97 -7.29 -85.87
N GLU A 298 -18.51 -6.15 -86.29
CA GLU A 298 -18.77 -4.97 -85.45
C GLU A 298 -19.74 -5.30 -84.32
N LYS A 299 -20.84 -6.01 -84.63
CA LYS A 299 -21.78 -6.49 -83.62
C LYS A 299 -21.14 -7.46 -82.61
N SER A 300 -20.33 -8.41 -83.09
CA SER A 300 -19.65 -9.38 -82.21
C SER A 300 -18.63 -8.71 -81.28
N LEU A 301 -17.92 -7.70 -81.77
CA LEU A 301 -17.02 -6.87 -80.97
C LEU A 301 -17.78 -6.10 -79.89
N LYS A 302 -18.91 -5.47 -80.26
CA LYS A 302 -19.76 -4.75 -79.32
C LYS A 302 -20.29 -5.67 -78.21
N ASP A 303 -20.83 -6.84 -78.55
CA ASP A 303 -21.34 -7.81 -77.58
C ASP A 303 -20.25 -8.32 -76.63
N TYR A 304 -19.03 -8.53 -77.14
CA TYR A 304 -17.88 -8.92 -76.32
C TYR A 304 -17.47 -7.82 -75.33
N VAL A 305 -17.42 -6.57 -75.80
CA VAL A 305 -17.09 -5.40 -74.95
C VAL A 305 -18.16 -5.19 -73.88
N ASP A 306 -19.45 -5.20 -74.24
CA ASP A 306 -20.56 -5.01 -73.31
C ASP A 306 -20.54 -6.09 -72.22
N LYS A 307 -20.30 -7.35 -72.60
CA LYS A 307 -20.17 -8.46 -71.64
C LYS A 307 -18.97 -8.26 -70.70
N LYS A 308 -17.80 -7.89 -71.23
CA LYS A 308 -16.61 -7.69 -70.40
C LYS A 308 -16.74 -6.51 -69.45
N VAL A 309 -17.34 -5.41 -69.89
CA VAL A 309 -17.65 -4.25 -69.04
C VAL A 309 -18.66 -4.62 -67.95
N GLY A 310 -19.68 -5.42 -68.28
CA GLY A 310 -20.63 -5.98 -67.31
C GLY A 310 -19.97 -6.86 -66.25
N GLU A 311 -19.12 -7.82 -66.65
CA GLU A 311 -18.37 -8.69 -65.73
C GLU A 311 -17.45 -7.88 -64.81
N LEU A 312 -16.75 -6.88 -65.36
CA LEU A 312 -15.82 -6.04 -64.61
C LEU A 312 -16.57 -5.19 -63.59
N SER A 313 -17.68 -4.56 -63.99
CA SER A 313 -18.48 -3.68 -63.12
C SER A 313 -19.09 -4.44 -61.93
N VAL A 314 -19.66 -5.63 -62.15
CA VAL A 314 -20.20 -6.48 -61.08
C VAL A 314 -19.10 -6.92 -60.11
N THR A 315 -17.93 -7.30 -60.64
CA THR A 315 -16.79 -7.73 -59.82
C THR A 315 -16.23 -6.59 -58.97
N LEU A 316 -16.13 -5.38 -59.55
CA LEU A 316 -15.68 -4.20 -58.83
C LEU A 316 -16.66 -3.82 -57.72
N TYR A 317 -17.96 -3.81 -58.00
CA TYR A 317 -19.00 -3.49 -57.02
C TYR A 317 -18.98 -4.44 -55.83
N LYS A 318 -18.92 -5.76 -56.08
CA LYS A 318 -18.82 -6.75 -54.98
C LYS A 318 -17.58 -6.56 -54.12
N LYS A 319 -16.43 -6.26 -54.73
CA LYS A 319 -15.20 -5.97 -53.97
C LYS A 319 -15.33 -4.70 -53.14
N LEU A 320 -15.85 -3.62 -53.72
CA LEU A 320 -16.07 -2.35 -53.03
C LEU A 320 -17.04 -2.51 -51.85
N GLU A 321 -18.14 -3.24 -52.02
CA GLU A 321 -19.08 -3.51 -50.95
C GLU A 321 -18.45 -4.36 -49.83
N GLY A 322 -17.62 -5.34 -50.19
CA GLY A 322 -16.85 -6.12 -49.23
C GLY A 322 -15.86 -5.27 -48.43
N TYR A 323 -15.14 -4.36 -49.09
CA TYR A 323 -14.23 -3.43 -48.42
C TYR A 323 -14.97 -2.45 -47.51
N LYS A 324 -16.11 -1.92 -47.96
CA LYS A 324 -16.96 -1.03 -47.16
C LYS A 324 -17.43 -1.71 -45.88
N LYS A 325 -17.95 -2.94 -45.98
CA LYS A 325 -18.42 -3.70 -44.83
C LYS A 325 -17.29 -4.03 -43.84
N ALA A 326 -16.12 -4.43 -44.35
CA ALA A 326 -14.96 -4.68 -43.49
C ALA A 326 -14.52 -3.41 -42.74
N LEU A 327 -14.58 -2.25 -43.38
CA LEU A 327 -14.33 -0.95 -42.74
C LEU A 327 -15.36 -0.63 -41.66
N GLU A 328 -16.66 -0.84 -41.92
CA GLU A 328 -17.74 -0.62 -40.94
C GLU A 328 -17.61 -1.54 -39.71
N ASP A 329 -17.24 -2.80 -39.93
CA ASP A 329 -17.00 -3.78 -38.86
C ASP A 329 -15.76 -3.39 -38.00
N GLU A 330 -14.69 -2.89 -38.63
CA GLU A 330 -13.49 -2.40 -37.94
C GLU A 330 -13.80 -1.12 -37.13
N ASP A 331 -14.59 -0.20 -37.70
CA ASP A 331 -14.97 1.06 -37.06
C ASP A 331 -15.82 0.82 -35.81
N THR A 332 -16.75 -0.14 -35.87
CA THR A 332 -17.54 -0.57 -34.71
C THR A 332 -16.69 -1.25 -33.65
N LYS A 333 -15.72 -2.09 -34.04
CA LYS A 333 -14.76 -2.69 -33.10
C LYS A 333 -13.93 -1.62 -32.39
N LEU A 334 -13.35 -0.67 -33.13
CA LEU A 334 -12.57 0.43 -32.59
C LEU A 334 -13.40 1.32 -31.65
N ALA A 335 -14.66 1.60 -31.99
CA ALA A 335 -15.56 2.35 -31.12
C ALA A 335 -15.76 1.64 -29.76
N GLY A 336 -15.92 0.31 -29.77
CA GLY A 336 -16.02 -0.49 -28.54
C GLY A 336 -14.74 -0.48 -27.70
N GLU A 337 -13.57 -0.56 -28.35
CA GLU A 337 -12.27 -0.46 -27.67
C GLU A 337 -12.05 0.92 -27.04
N ILE A 338 -12.40 2.00 -27.75
CA ILE A 338 -12.33 3.37 -27.24
C ILE A 338 -13.21 3.56 -26.00
N GLU A 339 -14.44 3.04 -26.03
CA GLU A 339 -15.34 3.15 -24.87
C GLU A 339 -14.82 2.35 -23.67
N ASN A 340 -14.27 1.15 -23.88
CA ASN A 340 -13.61 0.38 -22.84
C ASN A 340 -12.41 1.14 -22.24
N ILE A 341 -11.57 1.76 -23.07
CA ILE A 341 -10.45 2.59 -22.62
C ILE A 341 -10.96 3.77 -21.79
N ARG A 342 -12.05 4.43 -22.21
CA ARG A 342 -12.67 5.55 -21.50
C ARG A 342 -13.13 5.16 -20.10
N VAL A 343 -13.79 4.01 -19.95
CA VAL A 343 -14.23 3.48 -18.65
C VAL A 343 -13.04 3.20 -17.75
N LEU A 344 -12.01 2.51 -18.25
CA LEU A 344 -10.78 2.24 -17.49
C LEU A 344 -10.07 3.52 -17.03
N LEU A 345 -10.02 4.54 -17.89
CA LEU A 345 -9.44 5.86 -17.55
C LEU A 345 -10.21 6.54 -16.43
N ASN A 346 -11.54 6.44 -16.44
CA ASN A 346 -12.39 7.01 -15.40
C ASN A 346 -12.18 6.31 -14.05
N ASP A 347 -12.11 4.98 -14.05
CA ASP A 347 -11.88 4.21 -12.83
C ASP A 347 -10.45 4.43 -12.29
N LEU A 348 -9.45 4.54 -13.17
CA LEU A 348 -8.09 4.93 -12.77
C LEU A 348 -8.05 6.33 -12.14
N SER A 349 -8.80 7.29 -12.70
CA SER A 349 -8.90 8.65 -12.14
C SER A 349 -9.53 8.65 -10.75
N LYS A 350 -10.58 7.85 -10.53
CA LYS A 350 -11.17 7.68 -9.19
C LYS A 350 -10.19 7.04 -8.22
N GLY A 351 -9.49 5.98 -8.65
CA GLY A 351 -8.47 5.31 -7.85
C GLY A 351 -7.34 6.25 -7.45
N TYR A 352 -6.86 7.09 -8.37
CA TYR A 352 -5.85 8.11 -8.09
C TYR A 352 -6.32 9.11 -7.02
N LYS A 353 -7.53 9.66 -7.14
CA LYS A 353 -8.09 10.60 -6.14
C LYS A 353 -8.25 9.95 -4.76
N ALA A 354 -8.67 8.69 -4.71
CA ALA A 354 -8.77 7.95 -3.45
C ALA A 354 -7.38 7.74 -2.81
N MET A 355 -6.36 7.45 -3.62
CA MET A 355 -4.99 7.29 -3.12
C MET A 355 -4.41 8.61 -2.63
N GLU A 356 -4.63 9.71 -3.35
CA GLU A 356 -4.24 11.06 -2.95
C GLU A 356 -4.86 11.44 -1.59
N ALA A 357 -6.15 11.17 -1.40
CA ALA A 357 -6.82 11.40 -0.12
C ALA A 357 -6.20 10.57 1.04
N ARG A 358 -5.86 9.30 0.78
CA ARG A 358 -5.20 8.44 1.78
C ARG A 358 -3.80 8.94 2.14
N VAL A 359 -3.04 9.42 1.15
CA VAL A 359 -1.71 10.02 1.38
C VAL A 359 -1.83 11.25 2.28
N SER A 360 -2.80 12.13 2.01
CA SER A 360 -3.03 13.32 2.84
C SER A 360 -3.36 12.96 4.31
N VAL A 361 -4.16 11.93 4.54
CA VAL A 361 -4.44 11.43 5.91
C VAL A 361 -3.17 10.90 6.59
N LEU A 362 -2.37 10.11 5.86
CA LEU A 362 -1.11 9.58 6.38
C LEU A 362 -0.11 10.70 6.73
N GLU A 363 -0.02 11.74 5.90
CA GLU A 363 0.80 12.92 6.18
C GLU A 363 0.36 13.60 7.49
N GLY A 364 -0.95 13.73 7.73
CA GLY A 364 -1.49 14.26 8.99
C GLY A 364 -1.18 13.38 10.20
N GLN A 365 -1.28 12.06 10.05
CA GLN A 365 -0.90 11.11 11.12
C GLN A 365 0.60 11.19 11.44
N VAL A 366 1.47 11.27 10.42
CA VAL A 366 2.92 11.43 10.60
C VAL A 366 3.25 12.74 11.31
N ALA A 367 2.57 13.84 10.96
CA ALA A 367 2.74 15.12 11.64
C ALA A 367 2.38 15.04 13.13
N THR A 368 1.28 14.35 13.46
CA THR A 368 0.84 14.12 14.85
C THR A 368 1.87 13.30 15.62
N ILE A 369 2.30 12.16 15.07
CA ILE A 369 3.34 11.31 15.69
C ILE A 369 4.64 12.09 15.91
N SER A 370 5.02 12.95 14.96
CA SER A 370 6.22 13.79 15.10
C SER A 370 6.09 14.78 16.26
N SER A 371 4.91 15.35 16.48
CA SER A 371 4.62 16.19 17.64
C SER A 371 4.72 15.41 18.95
N ASP A 372 4.08 14.24 19.03
CA ASP A 372 4.10 13.39 20.22
C ASP A 372 5.53 12.95 20.59
N ILE A 373 6.36 12.65 19.60
CA ILE A 373 7.78 12.32 19.80
C ILE A 373 8.53 13.49 20.45
N GLU A 374 8.28 14.73 20.02
CA GLU A 374 8.95 15.90 20.58
C GLU A 374 8.48 16.19 22.03
N ASP A 375 7.19 15.96 22.33
CA ASP A 375 6.65 16.05 23.69
C ASP A 375 7.22 14.99 24.63
N ILE A 376 7.32 13.74 24.15
CA ILE A 376 7.95 12.63 24.88
C ILE A 376 9.42 12.95 25.16
N LYS A 377 10.15 13.44 24.16
CA LYS A 377 11.55 13.85 24.30
C LYS A 377 11.71 14.96 25.34
N THR A 378 10.84 15.96 25.33
CA THR A 378 10.82 17.03 26.34
C THR A 378 10.56 16.46 27.75
N THR A 379 9.65 15.49 27.87
CA THR A 379 9.36 14.81 29.13
C THR A 379 10.56 14.00 29.63
N ILE A 380 11.22 13.25 28.76
CA ILE A 380 12.45 12.50 29.09
C ILE A 380 13.55 13.44 29.59
N GLN A 381 13.72 14.61 28.97
CA GLN A 381 14.69 15.60 29.42
C GLN A 381 14.39 16.11 30.83
N LYS A 382 13.12 16.39 31.16
CA LYS A 382 12.71 16.79 32.52
C LYS A 382 12.99 15.68 33.53
N VAL A 383 12.57 14.44 33.24
CA VAL A 383 12.82 13.29 34.12
C VAL A 383 14.32 13.09 34.35
N SER A 384 15.14 13.20 33.32
CA SER A 384 16.61 13.12 33.43
C SER A 384 17.17 14.20 34.36
N ALA A 385 16.66 15.43 34.27
CA ALA A 385 17.04 16.52 35.17
C ALA A 385 16.65 16.22 36.64
N ASP A 386 15.44 15.71 36.86
CA ASP A 386 14.95 15.34 38.19
C ASP A 386 15.75 14.20 38.80
N VAL A 387 16.09 13.16 38.02
CA VAL A 387 16.97 12.06 38.45
C VAL A 387 18.33 12.61 38.89
N LYS A 388 18.91 13.53 38.12
CA LYS A 388 20.19 14.16 38.45
C LYS A 388 20.09 15.00 39.73
N SER A 389 18.99 15.71 39.93
CA SER A 389 18.71 16.47 41.16
C SER A 389 18.58 15.55 42.37
N ASN A 390 17.83 14.47 42.26
CA ASN A 390 17.64 13.49 43.33
C ASN A 390 18.93 12.74 43.67
N ALA A 391 19.76 12.42 42.69
CA ALA A 391 21.09 11.86 42.93
C ALA A 391 21.95 12.77 43.83
N LYS A 392 21.92 14.09 43.61
CA LYS A 392 22.62 15.06 44.47
C LYS A 392 22.05 15.07 45.90
N LYS A 393 20.72 15.01 46.05
CA LYS A 393 20.08 14.93 47.37
C LYS A 393 20.48 13.66 48.12
N ILE A 394 20.51 12.51 47.44
CA ILE A 394 20.96 11.24 48.01
C ILE A 394 22.42 11.34 48.48
N MET A 395 23.32 11.93 47.70
CA MET A 395 24.71 12.16 48.13
C MET A 395 24.79 13.02 49.39
N SER A 396 24.00 14.08 49.49
CA SER A 396 23.93 14.91 50.71
C SER A 396 23.47 14.09 51.91
N LEU A 397 22.40 13.30 51.75
CA LEU A 397 21.88 12.44 52.81
C LEU A 397 22.89 11.37 53.24
N GLN A 398 23.64 10.79 52.30
CA GLN A 398 24.71 9.83 52.63
C GLN A 398 25.81 10.48 53.47
N ASN A 399 26.20 11.72 53.15
CA ASN A 399 27.16 12.48 53.95
C ASN A 399 26.62 12.77 55.36
N ASP A 400 25.35 13.17 55.47
CA ASP A 400 24.69 13.45 56.76
C ASP A 400 24.61 12.18 57.63
N VAL A 401 24.25 11.04 57.03
CA VAL A 401 24.23 9.72 57.71
C VAL A 401 25.63 9.33 58.18
N GLY A 402 26.66 9.54 57.35
CA GLY A 402 28.05 9.30 57.72
C GLY A 402 28.49 10.15 58.93
N ALA A 403 28.14 11.43 58.93
CA ALA A 403 28.42 12.33 60.05
C ALA A 403 27.68 11.88 61.33
N LEU A 404 26.43 11.46 61.21
CA LEU A 404 25.64 10.94 62.33
C LEU A 404 26.24 9.66 62.90
N ALA A 405 26.68 8.73 62.04
CA ALA A 405 27.37 7.51 62.45
C ALA A 405 28.65 7.81 63.24
N GLY A 406 29.45 8.78 62.79
CA GLY A 406 30.63 9.25 63.52
C GLY A 406 30.31 9.85 64.90
N ARG A 407 29.23 10.65 65.00
CA ARG A 407 28.75 11.18 66.29
C ARG A 407 28.27 10.06 67.21
N MET A 408 27.55 9.07 66.67
CA MET A 408 27.05 7.92 67.42
C MET A 408 28.20 7.09 68.00
N TYR A 409 29.24 6.81 67.20
CA TYR A 409 30.47 6.15 67.67
C TYR A 409 31.14 6.92 68.82
N SER A 410 31.18 8.25 68.75
CA SER A 410 31.72 9.09 69.84
C SER A 410 30.88 9.00 71.12
N VAL A 411 29.55 9.01 70.99
CA VAL A 411 28.61 8.85 72.12
C VAL A 411 28.79 7.47 72.75
N GLU A 412 28.85 6.41 71.94
CA GLU A 412 29.07 5.05 72.41
C GLU A 412 30.38 4.93 73.20
N LYS A 413 31.48 5.47 72.68
CA LYS A 413 32.76 5.51 73.40
C LYS A 413 32.67 6.25 74.74
N LYS A 414 31.94 7.37 74.79
CA LYS A 414 31.71 8.11 76.05
C LYS A 414 30.83 7.32 77.02
N ALA A 415 29.81 6.61 76.53
CA ALA A 415 28.94 5.76 77.35
C ALA A 415 29.74 4.62 77.98
N THR A 416 30.55 3.90 77.20
CA THR A 416 31.44 2.85 77.72
C THR A 416 32.44 3.38 78.74
N GLN A 417 32.94 4.61 78.55
CA GLN A 417 33.82 5.26 79.52
C GLN A 417 33.09 5.58 80.83
N LEU A 418 31.87 6.14 80.75
CA LEU A 418 31.03 6.39 81.92
C LEU A 418 30.66 5.11 82.66
N GLU A 419 30.35 4.03 81.94
CA GLU A 419 30.11 2.71 82.55
C GLU A 419 31.32 2.25 83.38
N LYS A 420 32.54 2.37 82.84
CA LYS A 420 33.77 2.06 83.59
C LYS A 420 33.96 2.95 84.83
N GLU A 421 33.67 4.25 84.71
CA GLU A 421 33.75 5.18 85.84
C GLU A 421 32.71 4.85 86.92
N ILE A 422 31.47 4.52 86.54
CA ILE A 422 30.43 4.06 87.47
C ILE A 422 30.87 2.78 88.17
N SER A 423 31.34 1.76 87.44
CA SER A 423 31.82 0.52 88.05
C SER A 423 32.98 0.78 89.03
N SER A 424 33.90 1.69 88.71
CA SER A 424 34.97 2.08 89.63
C SER A 424 34.45 2.80 90.87
N VAL A 425 33.44 3.66 90.73
CA VAL A 425 32.78 4.33 91.88
C VAL A 425 32.05 3.31 92.76
N GLU A 426 31.31 2.38 92.16
CA GLU A 426 30.62 1.29 92.86
C GLU A 426 31.61 0.43 93.67
N GLU A 427 32.74 0.04 93.07
CA GLU A 427 33.82 -0.67 93.75
C GLU A 427 34.44 0.16 94.89
N ASN A 428 34.70 1.45 94.64
CA ASN A 428 35.23 2.36 95.65
C ASN A 428 34.27 2.57 96.84
N ILE A 429 32.95 2.57 96.60
CA ILE A 429 31.92 2.64 97.64
C ILE A 429 31.87 1.33 98.42
N ALA A 430 31.88 0.18 97.74
CA ALA A 430 31.90 -1.13 98.37
C ALA A 430 33.12 -1.32 99.30
N ASN A 431 34.26 -0.75 98.93
CA ASN A 431 35.50 -0.82 99.70
C ASN A 431 35.63 0.25 100.81
N LYS A 432 34.59 1.07 101.09
CA LYS A 432 34.66 2.06 102.16
C LYS A 432 34.52 1.40 103.54
N PRO A 433 35.28 1.84 104.56
CA PRO A 433 35.21 1.27 105.92
C PRO A 433 33.81 1.35 106.55
N TRP A 434 33.04 2.39 106.23
CA TRP A 434 31.67 2.55 106.75
C TRP A 434 30.67 1.58 106.11
N MET A 435 31.01 0.94 104.98
CA MET A 435 30.12 0.01 104.29
C MET A 435 30.00 -1.31 105.06
N ASP A 436 31.07 -1.74 105.73
CA ASP A 436 31.03 -2.86 106.68
C ASP A 436 30.11 -2.56 107.87
N ASP A 437 30.16 -1.33 108.39
CA ASP A 437 29.25 -0.88 109.45
C ASP A 437 27.79 -0.92 108.97
N VAL A 438 27.51 -0.39 107.77
CA VAL A 438 26.17 -0.41 107.16
C VAL A 438 25.67 -1.83 106.92
N ASN A 439 26.52 -2.72 106.41
CA ASN A 439 26.19 -4.13 106.20
C ASN A 439 25.95 -4.85 107.53
N SER A 440 26.72 -4.54 108.58
CA SER A 440 26.52 -5.10 109.92
C SER A 440 25.21 -4.61 110.56
N VAL A 441 24.86 -3.33 110.39
CA VAL A 441 23.61 -2.74 110.88
C VAL A 441 22.42 -3.31 110.12
N SER A 442 22.53 -3.48 108.80
CA SER A 442 21.53 -4.13 107.95
C SER A 442 21.29 -5.59 108.37
N ALA A 443 22.36 -6.36 108.55
CA ALA A 443 22.28 -7.74 109.03
C ALA A 443 21.71 -7.82 110.45
N GLY A 444 22.10 -6.89 111.33
CA GLY A 444 21.57 -6.76 112.69
C GLY A 444 20.09 -6.41 112.72
N LEU A 445 19.63 -5.50 111.86
CA LEU A 445 18.22 -5.16 111.67
C LEU A 445 17.43 -6.35 111.11
N SER A 446 17.95 -7.04 110.08
CA SER A 446 17.34 -8.26 109.55
C SER A 446 17.18 -9.35 110.62
N LYS A 447 18.21 -9.55 111.45
CA LYS A 447 18.17 -10.48 112.58
C LYS A 447 17.12 -10.06 113.62
N LYS A 448 17.07 -8.78 113.99
CA LYS A 448 16.07 -8.23 114.92
C LYS A 448 14.64 -8.34 114.38
N ILE A 449 14.44 -8.14 113.08
CA ILE A 449 13.14 -8.31 112.42
C ILE A 449 12.69 -9.78 112.50
N SER A 450 13.61 -10.73 112.26
CA SER A 450 13.34 -12.17 112.41
C SER A 450 13.04 -12.58 113.86
N GLU A 451 13.77 -12.03 114.83
CA GLU A 451 13.54 -12.25 116.27
C GLU A 451 12.21 -11.65 116.74
N LEU A 452 11.81 -10.47 116.25
CA LEU A 452 10.51 -9.85 116.56
C LEU A 452 9.34 -10.63 115.94
N GLN A 453 9.51 -11.19 114.74
CA GLN A 453 8.51 -12.04 114.11
C GLN A 453 8.31 -13.36 114.87
N THR A 454 9.37 -13.94 115.44
CA THR A 454 9.29 -15.18 116.22
C THR A 454 8.75 -14.97 117.64
N MET A 455 9.06 -13.83 118.30
CA MET A 455 8.51 -13.48 119.61
C MET A 455 7.01 -13.14 119.59
N SER A 456 6.50 -12.52 118.52
CA SER A 456 5.06 -12.23 118.36
C SER A 456 4.22 -13.52 118.30
N ILE A 457 4.77 -14.58 117.70
CA ILE A 457 4.10 -15.88 117.58
C ILE A 457 4.14 -16.66 118.91
N ALA A 458 5.24 -16.57 119.67
CA ALA A 458 5.38 -17.22 120.98
C ALA A 458 4.53 -16.56 122.09
N GLY A 459 4.35 -15.23 122.04
CA GLY A 459 3.58 -14.46 123.03
C GLY A 459 2.07 -14.70 122.98
N ILE A 460 1.51 -14.97 121.80
CA ILE A 460 0.08 -15.28 121.62
C ILE A 460 -0.23 -16.73 122.07
N ALA A 461 0.72 -17.65 121.96
CA ALA A 461 0.56 -19.06 122.36
C ALA A 461 0.62 -19.28 123.89
N LEU A 462 1.43 -18.53 124.63
CA LEU A 462 1.58 -18.69 126.08
C LEU A 462 0.44 -18.05 126.90
N GLY A 463 -0.19 -16.98 126.41
CA GLY A 463 -1.36 -16.36 127.05
C GLY A 463 -2.63 -17.22 126.98
N ALA A 464 -2.78 -18.03 125.93
CA ALA A 464 -3.92 -18.94 125.75
C ALA A 464 -3.80 -20.23 126.58
N ILE A 465 -2.58 -20.68 126.89
CA ILE A 465 -2.34 -21.92 127.65
C ILE A 465 -2.44 -21.68 129.17
N ALA A 466 -2.08 -20.49 129.66
CA ALA A 466 -2.20 -20.13 131.09
C ALA A 466 -3.66 -19.99 131.56
N LEU A 467 -4.58 -19.57 130.69
CA LEU A 467 -6.01 -19.46 131.01
C LEU A 467 -6.75 -20.81 131.01
N VAL A 468 -6.21 -21.83 130.31
CA VAL A 468 -6.84 -23.17 130.22
C VAL A 468 -6.37 -24.10 131.33
N LEU A 469 -5.15 -23.93 131.87
CA LEU A 469 -4.64 -24.77 132.97
C LEU A 469 -5.12 -24.34 134.36
N GLY A 470 -5.55 -23.09 134.55
CA GLY A 470 -6.12 -22.61 135.82
C GLY A 470 -7.53 -23.10 136.15
N VAL A 471 -8.27 -23.63 135.17
CA VAL A 471 -9.68 -24.06 135.33
C VAL A 471 -9.82 -25.58 135.55
N ILE A 472 -8.75 -26.37 135.36
CA ILE A 472 -8.80 -27.85 135.43
C ILE A 472 -8.26 -28.41 136.76
N SER A 473 -7.65 -27.60 137.64
CA SER A 473 -7.29 -28.05 139.00
C SER A 473 -8.35 -27.71 140.07
N MET A 474 -9.56 -27.32 139.66
CA MET A 474 -10.69 -27.03 140.56
C MET A 474 -11.79 -28.11 140.49
N PHE A 475 -11.40 -29.33 140.07
CA PHE A 475 -12.15 -30.58 140.21
C PHE A 475 -11.23 -31.71 140.66
#